data_AF-A0A7S3VWB7-F1
#
_entry.id   AF-A0A7S3VWB7-F1
#
_cell.length_a   1.000
_cell.length_b   1.000
_cell.length_c   1.000
_cell.angle_alpha   90.00
_cell.angle_beta   90.00
_cell.angle_gamma   90.00
#
_symmetry.space_group_name_H-M   'P 1'
#
loop_
_entity.id
_entity.type
_entity.pdbx_description
1 polymer ?
#
loop_
_entity_poly.entity_id
_entity_poly.type
_entity_poly.pdbx_seq_one_letter_code
_entity_poly.pdbx_strand_id
1 'polypeptide(L)'
;GGEFLMYAKLARDGRRAEIFLYDPLERENSLYNPDRPAFTMVGTAHGHWTMLQDRCDLCRHSRHAFCSSCRGKQSEVMTVQHTKEDVGEGISHCMDVAFPLDSRWQDECGPEVCNTPRKEAQLITKLPVWNERVESLVLDFQGRTVQASAKNFQLALEDEPEHVVCQYAKIGTDTFGLDFKYPLTVAQAFAMSLTTLHWA
;
A
#
# COMPACT_ATOMS: atom_id res chain seq x y z
N GLY A 1 -1.45 20.88 11.33
CA GLY A 1 -1.04 20.38 10.00
C GLY A 1 -0.08 19.24 10.22
N GLY A 2 -0.22 18.14 9.47
CA GLY A 2 0.71 17.01 9.54
C GLY A 2 2.01 17.29 8.78
N GLU A 3 3.02 16.46 8.99
CA GLU A 3 4.26 16.48 8.23
C GLU A 3 4.10 15.74 6.89
N PHE A 4 4.83 16.18 5.88
CA PHE A 4 4.89 15.47 4.61
C PHE A 4 5.66 14.15 4.79
N LEU A 5 5.06 13.03 4.39
CA LEU A 5 5.70 11.71 4.45
C LEU A 5 6.13 11.21 3.08
N MET A 6 5.24 11.33 2.09
CA MET A 6 5.46 10.77 0.75
C MET A 6 4.54 11.41 -0.29
N TYR A 7 4.94 11.26 -1.55
CA TYR A 7 4.21 11.68 -2.73
C TYR A 7 4.15 10.53 -3.72
N ALA A 8 3.08 10.45 -4.51
CA ALA A 8 2.98 9.49 -5.60
C ALA A 8 2.60 10.17 -6.91
N LYS A 9 3.18 9.68 -8.00
CA LYS A 9 2.83 10.05 -9.36
C LYS A 9 2.21 8.85 -10.06
N LEU A 10 0.97 9.00 -10.50
CA LEU A 10 0.27 7.97 -11.28
C LEU A 10 0.49 8.19 -12.77
N ALA A 11 0.79 7.13 -13.50
CA ALA A 11 0.84 7.14 -14.95
C ALA A 11 -0.57 7.35 -15.54
N ARG A 12 -0.62 7.91 -16.75
CA ARG A 12 -1.91 8.24 -17.42
C ARG A 12 -2.76 7.01 -17.72
N ASP A 13 -2.12 5.85 -17.88
CA ASP A 13 -2.80 4.57 -18.13
C ASP A 13 -3.40 3.97 -16.85
N GLY A 14 -3.11 4.54 -15.67
CA GLY A 14 -3.60 4.03 -14.40
C GLY A 14 -3.00 2.70 -13.97
N ARG A 15 -1.91 2.25 -14.61
CA ARG A 15 -1.29 0.94 -14.37
C ARG A 15 0.13 1.03 -13.85
N ARG A 16 0.62 2.24 -13.59
CA ARG A 16 1.91 2.44 -12.97
C ARG A 16 1.85 3.60 -11.99
N ALA A 17 2.42 3.42 -10.81
CA ALA A 17 2.60 4.48 -9.83
C ALA A 17 4.06 4.53 -9.38
N GLU A 18 4.57 5.73 -9.16
CA GLU A 18 5.91 5.98 -8.62
C GLU A 18 5.75 6.66 -7.27
N ILE A 19 6.29 6.06 -6.20
CA ILE A 19 6.19 6.58 -4.83
C ILE A 19 7.55 7.15 -4.43
N PHE A 20 7.53 8.39 -3.95
CA PHE A 20 8.67 9.16 -3.51
C PHE A 20 8.52 9.40 -2.01
N LEU A 21 9.51 9.01 -1.20
CA LEU A 21 9.50 9.36 0.22
C LEU A 21 10.17 10.71 0.43
N TYR A 22 9.86 11.33 1.55
CA TYR A 22 10.58 12.49 2.03
C TYR A 22 12.10 12.28 2.04
N ASP A 23 12.85 13.24 1.50
CA ASP A 23 14.31 13.27 1.53
C ASP A 23 14.79 14.56 2.22
N PRO A 24 15.28 14.49 3.47
CA PRO A 24 15.76 15.67 4.19
C PRO A 24 17.06 16.26 3.63
N LEU A 25 17.75 15.55 2.72
CA LEU A 25 18.99 16.00 2.10
C LEU A 25 18.75 16.79 0.81
N GLU A 26 17.54 16.76 0.25
CA GLU A 26 17.18 17.56 -0.91
C GLU A 26 17.03 19.03 -0.52
N ARG A 27 17.86 19.90 -1.13
CA ARG A 27 18.05 21.30 -0.73
C ARG A 27 17.29 22.30 -1.61
N GLU A 28 16.77 21.87 -2.77
CA GLU A 28 16.12 22.74 -3.75
C GLU A 28 14.59 22.70 -3.65
N ASN A 29 13.99 23.13 -2.52
CA ASN A 29 12.53 23.25 -2.33
C ASN A 29 11.67 22.01 -2.64
N SER A 30 12.28 20.88 -3.00
CA SER A 30 11.63 19.62 -3.31
C SER A 30 11.71 18.72 -2.08
N LEU A 31 10.56 18.39 -1.51
CA LEU A 31 10.46 17.50 -0.33
C LEU A 31 10.95 16.07 -0.63
N TYR A 32 11.24 15.76 -1.89
CA TYR A 32 11.71 14.47 -2.39
C TYR A 32 12.45 14.65 -3.72
N ASN A 33 13.22 13.65 -4.17
CA ASN A 33 13.90 13.65 -5.47
C ASN A 33 12.97 13.12 -6.59
N PRO A 34 12.58 13.93 -7.59
CA PRO A 34 11.60 13.55 -8.61
C PRO A 34 12.12 12.51 -9.62
N ASP A 35 13.43 12.33 -9.73
CA ASP A 35 14.05 11.39 -10.66
C ASP A 35 14.34 10.03 -10.00
N ARG A 36 14.03 9.89 -8.70
CA ARG A 36 14.38 8.73 -7.88
C ARG A 36 13.20 8.24 -7.05
N PRO A 37 12.26 7.50 -7.64
CA PRO A 37 11.21 6.84 -6.87
C PRO A 37 11.84 5.86 -5.87
N ALA A 38 11.28 5.81 -4.67
CA ALA A 38 11.62 4.81 -3.67
C ALA A 38 10.96 3.46 -4.01
N PHE A 39 9.74 3.50 -4.55
CA PHE A 39 8.99 2.34 -4.98
C PHE A 39 8.30 2.58 -6.30
N THR A 40 8.18 1.52 -7.10
CA THR A 40 7.39 1.51 -8.33
C THR A 40 6.29 0.47 -8.20
N MET A 41 5.05 0.87 -8.44
CA MET A 41 3.91 -0.04 -8.55
C MET A 41 3.62 -0.32 -10.02
N VAL A 42 3.37 -1.59 -10.35
CA VAL A 42 2.97 -2.01 -11.69
C VAL A 42 1.69 -2.81 -11.58
N GLY A 43 0.65 -2.35 -12.28
CA GLY A 43 -0.68 -2.93 -12.34
C GLY A 43 -0.91 -3.65 -13.67
N THR A 44 -1.68 -4.72 -13.60
CA THR A 44 -2.13 -5.48 -14.77
C THR A 44 -3.55 -5.07 -15.15
N ALA A 45 -4.02 -5.51 -16.33
CA ALA A 45 -5.41 -5.32 -16.73
C ALA A 45 -6.41 -6.09 -15.85
N HIS A 46 -5.95 -7.09 -15.10
CA HIS A 46 -6.79 -7.98 -14.28
C HIS A 46 -6.82 -7.58 -12.80
N GLY A 47 -6.37 -6.36 -12.47
CA GLY A 47 -6.41 -5.84 -11.10
C GLY A 47 -5.33 -6.41 -10.17
N HIS A 48 -4.36 -7.17 -10.69
CA HIS A 48 -3.15 -7.52 -9.96
C HIS A 48 -2.17 -6.35 -9.98
N TRP A 49 -1.60 -6.01 -8.83
CA TRP A 49 -0.56 -5.01 -8.67
C TRP A 49 0.64 -5.59 -7.92
N THR A 50 1.83 -5.18 -8.33
CA THR A 50 3.08 -5.51 -7.67
C THR A 50 3.79 -4.22 -7.27
N MET A 51 4.20 -4.12 -6.01
CA MET A 51 5.04 -3.04 -5.49
C MET A 51 6.49 -3.49 -5.46
N LEU A 52 7.33 -2.77 -6.20
CA LEU A 52 8.75 -3.06 -6.36
C LEU A 52 9.57 -1.97 -5.68
N GLN A 53 10.67 -2.39 -5.06
CA GLN A 53 11.71 -1.51 -4.53
C GLN A 53 12.94 -1.61 -5.43
N ASP A 54 13.32 -0.47 -6.02
CA ASP A 54 14.43 -0.40 -6.99
C ASP A 54 15.81 -0.56 -6.33
N ARG A 55 15.91 -0.24 -5.04
CA ARG A 55 17.15 -0.31 -4.26
C ARG A 55 16.84 -0.72 -2.83
N CYS A 56 17.59 -1.67 -2.27
CA CYS A 56 17.49 -1.94 -0.83
C CYS A 56 17.90 -0.71 -0.01
N ASP A 57 17.53 -0.70 1.27
CA ASP A 57 17.74 0.46 2.15
C ASP A 57 19.22 0.86 2.28
N LEU A 58 20.14 -0.10 2.21
CA LEU A 58 21.58 0.15 2.16
C LEU A 58 22.03 0.77 0.82
N CYS A 59 21.49 0.29 -0.31
CA CYS A 59 21.76 0.83 -1.66
C CYS A 59 21.17 2.25 -1.83
N ARG A 60 20.15 2.62 -1.04
CA ARG A 60 19.49 3.94 -1.09
C ARG A 60 20.29 5.06 -0.42
N HIS A 61 20.96 4.77 0.70
CA HIS A 61 21.77 5.76 1.42
C HIS A 61 23.23 5.83 0.94
N SER A 62 23.64 4.89 0.09
CA SER A 62 25.00 4.83 -0.46
C SER A 62 25.17 5.76 -1.66
N ARG A 63 26.37 6.35 -1.80
CA ARG A 63 26.80 7.05 -3.03
C ARG A 63 27.08 6.08 -4.18
N HIS A 64 27.25 4.79 -3.88
CA HIS A 64 27.46 3.76 -4.91
C HIS A 64 26.12 3.39 -5.56
N ALA A 65 26.16 3.06 -6.86
CA ALA A 65 24.93 2.74 -7.61
C ALA A 65 24.20 1.52 -7.04
N PHE A 66 24.94 0.50 -6.58
CA PHE A 66 24.41 -0.76 -6.03
C PHE A 66 25.39 -1.35 -5.00
N CYS A 67 24.89 -2.06 -3.98
CA CYS A 67 25.71 -2.89 -3.10
C CYS A 67 26.01 -4.25 -3.76
N SER A 68 27.08 -4.90 -3.31
CA SER A 68 27.57 -6.18 -3.82
C SER A 68 26.53 -7.31 -3.80
N SER A 69 25.56 -7.21 -2.89
CA SER A 69 24.47 -8.17 -2.71
C SER A 69 23.24 -7.84 -3.56
N CYS A 70 22.82 -6.56 -3.61
CA CYS A 70 21.64 -6.13 -4.37
C CYS A 70 21.88 -6.25 -5.88
N ARG A 71 23.11 -5.96 -6.38
CA ARG A 71 23.47 -5.96 -7.82
C ARG A 71 22.43 -5.28 -8.74
N GLY A 72 21.64 -4.34 -8.21
CA GLY A 72 20.53 -3.70 -8.94
C GLY A 72 19.29 -4.55 -9.16
N LYS A 73 19.12 -5.67 -8.45
CA LYS A 73 17.88 -6.46 -8.47
C LYS A 73 16.78 -5.71 -7.73
N GLN A 74 15.66 -5.52 -8.41
CA GLN A 74 14.42 -5.06 -7.80
C GLN A 74 13.91 -6.13 -6.83
N SER A 75 13.41 -5.69 -5.68
CA SER A 75 12.78 -6.57 -4.68
C SER A 75 11.28 -6.33 -4.67
N GLU A 76 10.50 -7.42 -4.66
CA GLU A 76 9.06 -7.34 -4.47
C GLU A 76 8.75 -7.11 -2.98
N VAL A 77 7.94 -6.09 -2.70
CA VAL A 77 7.63 -5.64 -1.34
C VAL A 77 6.19 -5.99 -0.95
N MET A 78 5.31 -6.10 -1.93
CA MET A 78 3.89 -6.37 -1.73
C MET A 78 3.22 -6.71 -3.08
N THR A 79 2.23 -7.59 -3.05
CA THR A 79 1.27 -7.76 -4.14
C THR A 79 -0.14 -7.44 -3.66
N VAL A 80 -0.98 -6.99 -4.58
CA VAL A 80 -2.40 -6.71 -4.35
C VAL A 80 -3.19 -7.34 -5.48
N GLN A 81 -4.22 -8.12 -5.16
CA GLN A 81 -5.16 -8.65 -6.13
C GLN A 81 -6.54 -8.03 -5.88
N HIS A 82 -7.08 -7.34 -6.88
CA HIS A 82 -8.45 -6.83 -6.82
C HIS A 82 -9.49 -7.86 -7.25
N THR A 83 -10.60 -7.89 -6.52
CA THR A 83 -11.78 -8.71 -6.80
C THR A 83 -13.05 -7.90 -6.54
N LYS A 84 -14.21 -8.45 -6.86
CA LYS A 84 -15.52 -7.86 -6.55
C LYS A 84 -16.42 -8.93 -5.96
N GLU A 85 -17.20 -8.57 -4.96
CA GLU A 85 -18.14 -9.47 -4.30
C GLU A 85 -19.52 -8.81 -4.14
N ASP A 86 -20.57 -9.59 -4.36
CA ASP A 86 -21.95 -9.15 -4.12
C ASP A 86 -22.25 -9.24 -2.61
N VAL A 87 -22.69 -8.12 -2.03
CA VAL A 87 -23.03 -7.99 -0.62
C VAL A 87 -24.43 -7.39 -0.51
N GLY A 88 -25.42 -8.25 -0.26
CA GLY A 88 -26.82 -7.85 -0.35
C GLY A 88 -27.16 -7.42 -1.78
N GLU A 89 -27.61 -6.18 -1.95
CA GLU A 89 -27.90 -5.60 -3.28
C GLU A 89 -26.75 -4.71 -3.81
N GLY A 90 -25.66 -4.59 -3.07
CA GLY A 90 -24.48 -3.80 -3.45
C GLY A 90 -23.32 -4.66 -3.94
N ILE A 91 -22.38 -4.02 -4.66
CA ILE A 91 -21.11 -4.62 -5.06
C ILE A 91 -20.00 -4.02 -4.20
N SER A 92 -19.27 -4.87 -3.48
CA SER A 92 -18.07 -4.49 -2.75
C SER A 92 -16.84 -4.68 -3.64
N HIS A 93 -15.98 -3.67 -3.72
CA HIS A 93 -14.64 -3.84 -4.28
C HIS A 93 -13.74 -4.41 -3.18
N CYS A 94 -13.04 -5.49 -3.50
CA CYS A 94 -12.19 -6.20 -2.56
C CYS A 94 -10.73 -6.15 -3.03
N MET A 95 -9.83 -6.34 -2.08
CA MET A 95 -8.42 -6.58 -2.35
C MET A 95 -7.84 -7.59 -1.36
N ASP A 96 -7.00 -8.47 -1.90
CA ASP A 96 -6.17 -9.40 -1.16
C ASP A 96 -4.72 -8.94 -1.30
N VAL A 97 -3.99 -8.89 -0.19
CA VAL A 97 -2.66 -8.27 -0.13
C VAL A 97 -1.70 -9.24 0.51
N ALA A 98 -0.61 -9.56 -0.18
CA ALA A 98 0.45 -10.42 0.34
C ALA A 98 1.78 -9.64 0.42
N PHE A 99 2.49 -9.77 1.54
CA PHE A 99 3.79 -9.13 1.73
C PHE A 99 4.65 -9.90 2.75
N PRO A 100 5.98 -9.79 2.67
CA PRO A 100 6.86 -10.38 3.66
C PRO A 100 6.67 -9.71 5.03
N LEU A 101 6.43 -10.52 6.07
CA LEU A 101 6.56 -10.13 7.47
C LEU A 101 8.04 -9.96 7.79
N ASP A 102 8.51 -8.72 7.71
CA ASP A 102 9.89 -8.41 8.03
C ASP A 102 10.08 -8.36 9.56
N SER A 103 10.27 -9.53 10.17
CA SER A 103 10.64 -9.62 11.59
C SER A 103 12.13 -9.36 11.83
N ARG A 104 12.89 -8.96 10.80
CA ARG A 104 14.35 -8.89 10.85
C ARG A 104 14.87 -7.62 10.18
N TRP A 105 14.96 -6.54 10.96
CA TRP A 105 15.97 -5.51 10.74
C TRP A 105 17.34 -6.20 10.83
N GLN A 106 17.86 -6.65 9.70
CA GLN A 106 19.17 -7.30 9.63
C GLN A 106 20.10 -6.37 8.87
N ASP A 107 21.09 -5.84 9.60
CA ASP A 107 22.12 -4.89 9.16
C ASP A 107 23.01 -5.41 8.01
N GLU A 108 22.74 -6.60 7.47
CA GLU A 108 23.61 -7.27 6.51
C GLU A 108 22.85 -7.77 5.27
N CYS A 109 23.17 -7.17 4.13
CA CYS A 109 22.80 -7.65 2.81
C CYS A 109 23.67 -8.86 2.42
N GLY A 110 23.29 -10.07 2.82
CA GLY A 110 24.00 -11.32 2.47
C GLY A 110 23.22 -12.25 1.53
N PRO A 111 23.89 -13.10 0.71
CA PRO A 111 23.24 -14.04 -0.19
C PRO A 111 22.40 -15.11 0.52
N GLU A 112 22.74 -15.45 1.78
CA GLU A 112 21.97 -16.37 2.61
C GLU A 112 20.61 -15.78 3.04
N VAL A 113 20.56 -14.47 3.27
CA VAL A 113 19.34 -13.73 3.68
C VAL A 113 18.32 -13.68 2.53
N CYS A 114 18.80 -13.46 1.31
CA CYS A 114 17.96 -13.43 0.10
C CYS A 114 17.34 -14.78 -0.27
N ASN A 115 17.88 -15.90 0.23
CA ASN A 115 17.40 -17.25 -0.08
C ASN A 115 16.55 -17.90 1.02
N THR A 116 16.41 -17.26 2.19
CA THR A 116 15.50 -17.78 3.24
C THR A 116 14.04 -17.46 2.91
N PRO A 117 13.12 -18.44 3.00
CA PRO A 117 11.69 -18.17 2.87
C PRO A 117 11.29 -17.12 3.92
N ARG A 118 10.77 -15.99 3.45
CA ARG A 118 10.22 -14.97 4.33
C ARG A 118 8.87 -15.46 4.82
N LYS A 119 8.57 -15.30 6.10
CA LYS A 119 7.19 -15.47 6.57
C LYS A 119 6.37 -14.39 5.87
N GLU A 120 5.24 -14.75 5.30
CA GLU A 120 4.35 -13.81 4.61
C GLU A 120 3.13 -13.51 5.48
N ALA A 121 2.66 -12.26 5.43
CA ALA A 121 1.34 -11.89 5.92
C ALA A 121 0.40 -11.73 4.74
N GLN A 122 -0.85 -12.13 4.97
CA GLN A 122 -1.96 -11.87 4.07
C GLN A 122 -2.97 -10.96 4.76
N LEU A 123 -3.39 -9.92 4.05
CA LEU A 123 -4.51 -9.09 4.44
C LEU A 123 -5.63 -9.26 3.43
N ILE A 124 -6.85 -9.39 3.93
CA ILE A 124 -8.06 -9.53 3.12
C ILE A 124 -9.05 -8.42 3.47
N THR A 125 -9.93 -8.11 2.53
CA THR A 125 -10.99 -7.12 2.75
C THR A 125 -11.98 -7.61 3.78
N LYS A 126 -12.21 -6.79 4.82
CA LYS A 126 -13.36 -6.97 5.71
C LYS A 126 -14.59 -6.51 4.93
N LEU A 127 -15.46 -7.47 4.59
CA LEU A 127 -16.65 -7.17 3.81
C LEU A 127 -17.56 -6.17 4.56
N PRO A 128 -18.12 -5.18 3.85
CA PRO A 128 -19.13 -4.30 4.42
C PRO A 128 -20.41 -5.07 4.73
N VAL A 129 -21.30 -4.43 5.50
CA VAL A 129 -22.65 -4.93 5.73
C VAL A 129 -23.63 -4.11 4.89
N TRP A 130 -24.54 -4.78 4.18
CA TRP A 130 -25.64 -4.11 3.50
C TRP A 130 -26.61 -3.53 4.55
N ASN A 131 -26.89 -2.23 4.46
CA ASN A 131 -27.84 -1.55 5.31
C ASN A 131 -29.08 -1.16 4.51
N GLU A 132 -30.18 -1.91 4.70
CA GLU A 132 -31.45 -1.71 3.99
C GLU A 132 -32.04 -0.31 4.19
N ARG A 133 -31.79 0.36 5.32
CA ARG A 133 -32.40 1.67 5.62
C ARG A 133 -31.82 2.81 4.79
N VAL A 134 -30.55 2.69 4.42
CA VAL A 134 -29.83 3.69 3.62
C VAL A 134 -29.43 3.13 2.25
N GLU A 135 -29.87 1.91 1.93
CA GLU A 135 -29.61 1.19 0.69
C GLU A 135 -28.14 1.26 0.26
N SER A 136 -27.24 0.97 1.21
CA SER A 136 -25.81 1.14 1.00
C SER A 136 -24.96 0.17 1.81
N LEU A 137 -23.72 -0.05 1.35
CA LEU A 137 -22.69 -0.82 2.03
C LEU A 137 -22.05 0.03 3.14
N VAL A 138 -22.04 -0.50 4.37
CA VAL A 138 -21.55 0.21 5.55
C VAL A 138 -20.41 -0.56 6.22
N LEU A 139 -19.37 0.17 6.60
CA LEU A 139 -18.27 -0.28 7.45
C LEU A 139 -18.21 0.58 8.72
N ASP A 140 -17.80 -0.01 9.83
CA ASP A 140 -17.60 0.72 11.09
C ASP A 140 -16.18 1.26 11.19
N PHE A 141 -16.03 2.57 10.97
CA PHE A 141 -14.76 3.30 11.13
C PHE A 141 -14.54 3.83 12.56
N GLN A 142 -15.08 3.16 13.58
CA GLN A 142 -14.83 3.40 15.01
C GLN A 142 -15.04 4.85 15.44
N GLY A 143 -16.16 5.45 14.99
CA GLY A 143 -16.55 6.81 15.34
C GLY A 143 -15.98 7.92 14.46
N ARG A 144 -15.30 7.60 13.35
CA ARG A 144 -14.89 8.60 12.35
C ARG A 144 -16.07 9.10 11.53
N THR A 145 -16.07 10.40 11.26
CA THR A 145 -16.97 11.00 10.26
C THR A 145 -16.44 10.65 8.87
N VAL A 146 -17.09 9.69 8.21
CA VAL A 146 -16.74 9.18 6.88
C VAL A 146 -17.85 9.50 5.89
N GLN A 147 -17.46 9.88 4.67
CA GLN A 147 -18.37 10.05 3.53
C GLN A 147 -18.47 8.75 2.72
N ALA A 148 -19.63 8.48 2.13
CA ALA A 148 -19.83 7.33 1.25
C ALA A 148 -18.89 7.40 0.03
N SER A 149 -18.26 6.27 -0.30
CA SER A 149 -17.32 6.14 -1.42
C SER A 149 -17.05 4.66 -1.67
N ALA A 150 -17.02 4.26 -2.94
CA ALA A 150 -16.62 2.90 -3.35
C ALA A 150 -15.17 2.55 -2.93
N LYS A 151 -14.36 3.57 -2.63
CA LYS A 151 -12.96 3.46 -2.18
C LYS A 151 -12.79 3.22 -0.69
N ASN A 152 -13.88 3.25 0.08
CA ASN A 152 -13.78 3.01 1.52
C ASN A 152 -13.53 1.52 1.76
N PHE A 153 -12.48 1.17 2.48
CA PHE A 153 -12.17 -0.23 2.79
C PHE A 153 -11.57 -0.39 4.19
N GLN A 154 -11.68 -1.63 4.70
CA GLN A 154 -10.94 -2.12 5.85
C GLN A 154 -10.26 -3.42 5.47
N LEU A 155 -9.01 -3.59 5.88
CA LEU A 155 -8.24 -4.82 5.72
C LEU A 155 -7.92 -5.41 7.08
N ALA A 156 -8.09 -6.72 7.19
CA ALA A 156 -7.73 -7.51 8.37
C ALA A 156 -6.76 -8.62 7.99
N LEU A 157 -6.06 -9.18 8.98
CA LEU A 157 -5.27 -10.39 8.76
C LEU A 157 -6.19 -11.53 8.34
N GLU A 158 -5.79 -12.32 7.35
CA GLU A 158 -6.56 -13.48 6.87
C GLU A 158 -6.88 -14.45 8.02
N ASP A 159 -5.90 -14.74 8.87
CA ASP A 159 -6.04 -15.62 10.03
C ASP A 159 -6.80 -14.97 11.21
N GLU A 160 -6.96 -13.63 11.21
CA GLU A 160 -7.62 -12.87 12.28
C GLU A 160 -8.56 -11.78 11.70
N PRO A 161 -9.73 -12.14 11.15
CA PRO A 161 -10.61 -11.20 10.41
C PRO A 161 -11.18 -10.04 11.24
N GLU A 162 -11.22 -10.18 12.57
CA GLU A 162 -11.63 -9.10 13.48
C GLU A 162 -10.50 -8.09 13.76
N HIS A 163 -9.26 -8.47 13.45
CA HIS A 163 -8.09 -7.63 13.64
C HIS A 163 -7.87 -6.72 12.42
N VAL A 164 -8.61 -5.60 12.36
CA VAL A 164 -8.43 -4.59 11.31
C VAL A 164 -7.05 -3.94 11.44
N VAL A 165 -6.21 -4.17 10.42
CA VAL A 165 -4.83 -3.67 10.31
C VAL A 165 -4.79 -2.35 9.54
N CYS A 166 -5.62 -2.19 8.51
CA CYS A 166 -5.64 -0.99 7.67
C CYS A 166 -7.08 -0.53 7.43
N GLN A 167 -7.31 0.78 7.46
CA GLN A 167 -8.58 1.37 7.06
C GLN A 167 -8.34 2.64 6.23
N TYR A 168 -9.10 2.77 5.16
CA TYR A 168 -9.02 3.89 4.23
C TYR A 168 -10.43 4.40 3.95
N ALA A 169 -10.65 5.70 4.10
CA ALA A 169 -11.98 6.26 4.06
C ALA A 169 -12.01 7.70 3.56
N LYS A 170 -13.03 8.06 2.78
CA LYS A 170 -13.26 9.44 2.34
C LYS A 170 -13.72 10.30 3.52
N ILE A 171 -13.02 11.41 3.77
CA ILE A 171 -13.33 12.36 4.87
C ILE A 171 -13.59 13.79 4.37
N GLY A 172 -13.33 14.06 3.09
CA GLY A 172 -13.61 15.34 2.42
C GLY A 172 -13.61 15.16 0.91
N THR A 173 -13.74 16.25 0.13
CA THR A 173 -13.91 16.20 -1.34
C THR A 173 -12.82 15.38 -2.03
N ASP A 174 -11.56 15.72 -1.74
CA ASP A 174 -10.35 15.07 -2.27
C ASP A 174 -9.41 14.65 -1.13
N THR A 175 -10.00 14.28 0.00
CA THR A 175 -9.25 13.96 1.23
C THR A 175 -9.75 12.64 1.78
N PHE A 176 -8.79 11.76 2.04
CA PHE A 176 -9.03 10.45 2.60
C PHE A 176 -8.19 10.29 3.87
N GLY A 177 -8.76 9.65 4.89
CA GLY A 177 -8.02 9.17 6.03
C GLY A 177 -7.46 7.78 5.73
N LEU A 178 -6.19 7.58 6.07
CA LEU A 178 -5.52 6.27 5.99
C LEU A 178 -4.92 5.97 7.36
N ASP A 179 -5.42 4.94 8.02
CA ASP A 179 -4.83 4.42 9.25
C ASP A 179 -4.38 3.01 9.04
N PHE A 180 -3.24 2.69 9.62
CA PHE A 180 -2.66 1.36 9.55
C PHE A 180 -1.96 1.03 10.85
N LYS A 181 -1.73 -0.25 11.07
CA LYS A 181 -0.99 -0.81 12.21
C LYS A 181 0.05 -1.79 11.70
N TYR A 182 0.92 -2.23 12.61
CA TYR A 182 1.75 -3.40 12.35
C TYR A 182 0.88 -4.56 11.82
N PRO A 183 1.32 -5.31 10.80
CA PRO A 183 2.67 -5.34 10.23
C PRO A 183 2.94 -4.40 9.03
N LEU A 184 2.03 -3.47 8.71
CA LEU A 184 2.21 -2.60 7.55
C LEU A 184 3.23 -1.48 7.80
N THR A 185 4.03 -1.22 6.78
CA THR A 185 4.75 0.04 6.65
C THR A 185 3.83 1.13 6.08
N VAL A 186 4.18 2.39 6.33
CA VAL A 186 3.47 3.53 5.73
C VAL A 186 3.47 3.48 4.21
N ALA A 187 4.55 2.99 3.58
CA ALA A 187 4.67 2.89 2.13
C ALA A 187 3.73 1.81 1.55
N GLN A 188 3.63 0.66 2.21
CA GLN A 188 2.67 -0.39 1.82
C GLN A 188 1.22 0.09 1.98
N ALA A 189 0.90 0.72 3.12
CA ALA A 189 -0.42 1.30 3.35
C ALA A 189 -0.81 2.33 2.28
N PHE A 190 0.12 3.23 1.95
CA PHE A 190 -0.11 4.22 0.90
C PHE A 190 -0.25 3.57 -0.48
N ALA A 191 0.60 2.61 -0.81
CA ALA A 191 0.53 1.86 -2.06
C ALA A 191 -0.85 1.19 -2.26
N MET A 192 -1.39 0.54 -1.23
CA MET A 192 -2.75 -0.04 -1.29
C MET A 192 -3.82 1.03 -1.57
N SER A 193 -3.72 2.21 -0.94
CA SER A 193 -4.68 3.28 -1.20
C SER A 193 -4.66 3.77 -2.66
N LEU A 194 -3.48 3.77 -3.30
CA LEU A 194 -3.32 4.19 -4.70
C LEU A 194 -3.99 3.22 -5.67
N THR A 195 -4.00 1.91 -5.39
CA THR A 195 -4.61 0.93 -6.30
C THR A 195 -6.13 1.08 -6.38
N THR A 196 -6.76 1.68 -5.36
CA THR A 196 -8.20 1.97 -5.34
C THR A 196 -8.61 3.16 -6.20
N LEU A 197 -7.67 3.93 -6.77
CA LEU A 197 -8.01 5.14 -7.51
C LEU A 197 -8.91 4.88 -8.72
N HIS A 198 -8.83 3.68 -9.29
CA HIS A 198 -9.64 3.21 -10.43
C HIS A 198 -10.90 2.46 -10.05
N TRP A 199 -11.18 2.27 -8.76
CA TRP A 199 -12.48 1.77 -8.33
C TRP A 199 -13.56 2.82 -8.67
N ALA A 200 -14.54 2.36 -9.43
CA ALA A 200 -15.70 3.11 -9.88
C ALA A 200 -16.97 2.41 -9.37
#